data_AF-A0A7Z9GMW3-F1
#
_entry.id   AF-A0A7Z9GMW3-F1
#
_cell.length_a   1.000
_cell.length_b   1.000
_cell.length_c   1.000
_cell.angle_alpha   90.00
_cell.angle_beta   90.00
_cell.angle_gamma   90.00
#
_symmetry.space_group_name_H-M   'P 1'
#
loop_
_entity.id
_entity.type
_entity.pdbx_description
1 polymer ?
#
loop_
_entity_poly.entity_id
_entity_poly.type
_entity_poly.pdbx_seq_one_letter_code
_entity_poly.pdbx_strand_id
1 'polypeptide(L)'
;MGDNTPMKITALDLYNFTKCLHRVYLDSNGNPEEKGEVSPFVKLLWELGLQTEEKYLKTLGDIQYSDLQDFSIDEGAAETLRLMYEGVPLIYQGVLKDAIYVGRPDLLMKRFDRPSRFGDYCYEPIDIKAGMGWEERGNSKRFKDHYAFQMLFYSMLLERLQGTALETGRIINVEGEIEEFVVADFRAAFEAGLEEVKQLVSGSQTSEPVLGSHCSLCGWHNRCERWVNKQSDPSGLFYVGKVKFQMKEAGLRTISDIAAMDIKEYTLPPRKIRGLGEASLHRMKTRAQVMLDGAPLIRTGYTLPSGKREIYFDIEDDPTRNLTYLFGVL
;
A
#
# COMPACT_ATOMS: atom_id res chain seq x y z
N MET A 1 13.86 -12.32 25.93
CA MET A 1 14.55 -11.01 26.08
C MET A 1 14.20 -10.25 24.82
N GLY A 2 13.25 -9.32 24.92
CA GLY A 2 12.77 -8.59 23.74
C GLY A 2 13.91 -7.75 23.19
N ASP A 3 14.25 -7.99 21.93
CA ASP A 3 15.17 -7.15 21.19
C ASP A 3 14.57 -5.75 21.14
N ASN A 4 15.05 -4.84 21.98
CA ASN A 4 14.51 -3.50 22.14
C ASN A 4 15.04 -2.64 20.99
N THR A 5 14.73 -3.04 19.75
CA THR A 5 14.96 -2.22 18.58
C THR A 5 14.17 -0.94 18.80
N PRO A 6 14.82 0.23 18.81
CA PRO A 6 14.12 1.48 19.06
C PRO A 6 13.01 1.66 18.02
N MET A 7 11.82 2.00 18.49
CA MET A 7 10.64 2.23 17.67
C MET A 7 10.97 3.19 16.52
N LYS A 8 10.75 2.75 15.29
CA LYS A 8 11.01 3.52 14.07
C LYS A 8 9.76 3.55 13.21
N ILE A 9 9.39 4.72 12.74
CA ILE A 9 8.30 4.94 11.77
C ILE A 9 8.92 5.50 10.50
N THR A 10 8.52 4.95 9.36
CA THR A 10 9.07 5.24 8.05
C THR A 10 7.98 5.56 7.03
N ALA A 11 8.36 6.16 5.90
CA ALA A 11 7.44 6.34 4.77
C ALA A 11 6.89 5.01 4.23
N LEU A 12 7.62 3.90 4.40
CA LEU A 12 7.15 2.56 4.05
C LEU A 12 5.98 2.12 4.94
N ASP A 13 5.94 2.52 6.21
CA ASP A 13 4.82 2.21 7.11
C ASP A 13 3.55 2.92 6.64
N LEU A 14 3.67 4.18 6.19
CA LEU A 14 2.55 4.94 5.61
C LEU A 14 2.11 4.37 4.26
N TYR A 15 3.05 3.96 3.41
CA TYR A 15 2.74 3.23 2.18
C TYR A 15 1.96 1.95 2.50
N ASN A 16 2.47 1.12 3.42
CA ASN A 16 1.83 -0.12 3.83
C ASN A 16 0.48 0.13 4.49
N PHE A 17 0.32 1.20 5.26
CA PHE A 17 -0.93 1.60 5.88
C PHE A 17 -2.06 1.81 4.85
N THR A 18 -1.76 2.47 3.73
CA THR A 18 -2.74 2.65 2.65
C THR A 18 -3.18 1.34 1.99
N LYS A 19 -2.39 0.26 2.12
CA LYS A 19 -2.67 -1.06 1.54
C LYS A 19 -3.28 -2.02 2.57
N CYS A 20 -2.62 -2.20 3.70
CA CYS A 20 -2.97 -3.16 4.76
C CYS A 20 -2.43 -2.72 6.13
N LEU A 21 -3.33 -2.33 7.03
CA LEU A 21 -3.03 -1.98 8.42
C LEU A 21 -2.37 -3.13 9.18
N HIS A 22 -2.78 -4.37 8.88
CA HIS A 22 -2.24 -5.56 9.54
C HIS A 22 -0.78 -5.80 9.21
N ARG A 23 -0.33 -5.41 8.02
CA ARG A 23 1.08 -5.48 7.67
C ARG A 23 1.91 -4.51 8.51
N VAL A 24 1.45 -3.28 8.73
CA VAL A 24 2.13 -2.28 9.57
C VAL A 24 2.37 -2.83 10.97
N TYR A 25 1.32 -3.41 11.58
CA TYR A 25 1.44 -4.06 12.89
C TYR A 25 2.44 -5.22 12.86
N LEU A 26 2.32 -6.14 11.90
CA LEU A 26 3.17 -7.34 11.84
C LEU A 26 4.63 -7.05 11.51
N ASP A 27 4.92 -6.07 10.66
CA ASP A 27 6.30 -5.69 10.34
C ASP A 27 7.05 -5.19 11.60
N SER A 28 6.35 -4.69 12.63
CA SER A 28 6.94 -4.24 13.90
C SER A 28 6.77 -5.22 15.07
N ASN A 29 5.66 -5.95 15.14
CA ASN A 29 5.25 -6.74 16.31
C ASN A 29 5.04 -8.24 16.01
N GLY A 30 5.10 -8.64 14.74
CA GLY A 30 4.96 -10.04 14.32
C GLY A 30 6.23 -10.84 14.58
N ASN A 31 6.10 -12.17 14.71
CA ASN A 31 7.27 -13.03 14.73
C ASN A 31 7.88 -13.10 13.31
N PRO A 32 9.14 -12.64 13.09
CA PRO A 32 9.76 -12.66 11.77
C PRO A 32 9.85 -14.05 11.14
N GLU A 33 9.90 -15.12 11.95
CA GLU A 33 9.94 -16.51 11.46
C GLU A 33 8.64 -16.94 10.78
N GLU A 34 7.52 -16.24 11.01
CA GLU A 34 6.27 -16.51 10.32
C GLU A 34 6.19 -15.85 8.93
N LYS A 35 7.18 -15.02 8.58
CA LYS A 35 7.27 -14.33 7.30
C LYS A 35 7.77 -15.31 6.24
N GLY A 36 6.96 -15.50 5.19
CA GLY A 36 7.34 -16.31 4.04
C GLY A 36 8.43 -15.64 3.21
N GLU A 37 8.97 -16.41 2.26
CA GLU A 37 9.94 -15.89 1.31
C GLU A 37 9.36 -14.76 0.47
N VAL A 38 10.21 -13.78 0.14
CA VAL A 38 9.84 -12.71 -0.77
C VAL A 38 9.68 -13.27 -2.17
N SER A 39 8.48 -13.11 -2.74
CA SER A 39 8.16 -13.54 -4.11
C SER A 39 9.18 -13.00 -5.12
N PRO A 40 9.63 -13.80 -6.11
CA PRO A 40 10.49 -13.34 -7.19
C PRO A 40 9.95 -12.10 -7.91
N PHE A 41 8.62 -11.98 -8.04
CA PHE A 41 7.98 -10.82 -8.63
C PHE A 41 8.22 -9.54 -7.80
N VAL A 42 8.22 -9.62 -6.47
CA VAL A 42 8.52 -8.47 -5.60
C VAL A 42 9.97 -8.05 -5.73
N LYS A 43 10.91 -9.01 -5.84
CA LYS A 43 12.32 -8.71 -6.09
C LYS A 43 12.52 -8.02 -7.44
N LEU A 44 11.85 -8.52 -8.48
CA LEU A 44 11.84 -7.88 -9.81
C LEU A 44 11.32 -6.43 -9.74
N LEU A 45 10.25 -6.17 -8.96
CA LEU A 45 9.74 -4.80 -8.78
C LEU A 45 10.76 -3.87 -8.10
N TRP A 46 11.56 -4.37 -7.16
CA TRP A 46 12.64 -3.59 -6.54
C TRP A 46 13.76 -3.28 -7.53
N GLU A 47 14.19 -4.27 -8.31
CA GLU A 47 15.20 -4.09 -9.36
C GLU A 47 14.73 -3.08 -10.41
N LEU A 48 13.46 -3.14 -10.83
CA LEU A 48 12.88 -2.17 -11.75
C LEU A 48 12.84 -0.76 -11.15
N GLY A 49 12.56 -0.62 -9.84
CA GLY A 49 12.62 0.66 -9.14
C GLY A 49 14.00 1.30 -9.23
N LEU A 50 15.04 0.55 -8.84
CA LEU A 50 16.44 0.99 -8.90
C LEU A 50 16.86 1.36 -10.33
N GLN A 51 16.47 0.55 -11.32
CA GLN A 51 16.75 0.86 -12.73
C GLN A 51 16.05 2.14 -13.21
N THR A 52 14.84 2.43 -12.72
CA THR A 52 14.13 3.67 -13.04
C THR A 52 14.82 4.88 -12.41
N GLU A 53 15.25 4.77 -11.15
CA GLU A 53 16.04 5.81 -10.46
C GLU A 53 17.35 6.09 -11.21
N GLU A 54 18.15 5.06 -11.51
CA GLU A 54 19.41 5.20 -12.26
C GLU A 54 19.22 5.80 -13.66
N LYS A 55 18.15 5.41 -14.37
CA LYS A 55 17.83 5.98 -15.68
C LYS A 55 17.50 7.46 -15.55
N TYR A 56 16.72 7.84 -14.55
CA TYR A 56 16.38 9.24 -14.32
C TYR A 56 17.63 10.06 -13.97
N LEU A 57 18.51 9.57 -13.10
CA LEU A 57 19.76 10.25 -12.75
C LEU A 57 20.64 10.54 -13.98
N LYS A 58 20.68 9.63 -14.97
CA LYS A 58 21.40 9.85 -16.23
C LYS A 58 20.82 10.99 -17.09
N THR A 59 19.57 11.37 -16.87
CA THR A 59 18.93 12.49 -17.59
C THR A 59 19.25 13.86 -16.99
N LEU A 60 19.80 13.90 -15.77
CA LEU A 60 20.11 15.15 -15.06
C LEU A 60 21.25 15.97 -15.69
N GLY A 61 21.96 15.42 -16.69
CA GLY A 61 23.04 16.12 -17.39
C GLY A 61 24.17 16.53 -16.44
N ASP A 62 24.53 17.82 -16.44
CA ASP A 62 25.63 18.37 -15.64
C ASP A 62 25.25 18.74 -14.19
N ILE A 63 23.99 18.49 -13.78
CA ILE A 63 23.54 18.78 -12.41
C ILE A 63 24.38 17.95 -11.43
N GLN A 64 25.16 18.64 -10.61
CA GLN A 64 25.94 18.03 -9.54
C GLN A 64 24.99 17.52 -8.44
N TYR A 65 25.14 16.26 -8.06
CA TYR A 65 24.44 15.67 -6.94
C TYR A 65 25.39 14.92 -6.01
N SER A 66 25.02 14.82 -4.75
CA SER A 66 25.71 13.98 -3.77
C SER A 66 24.93 12.67 -3.59
N ASP A 67 25.60 11.53 -3.70
CA ASP A 67 25.02 10.20 -3.57
C ASP A 67 25.23 9.63 -2.16
N LEU A 68 24.13 9.35 -1.46
CA LEU A 68 24.11 8.85 -0.09
C LEU A 68 23.49 7.43 0.00
N GLN A 69 23.32 6.73 -1.11
CA GLN A 69 22.62 5.44 -1.17
C GLN A 69 23.20 4.40 -0.20
N ASP A 70 24.53 4.30 -0.13
CA ASP A 70 25.25 3.31 0.68
C ASP A 70 25.43 3.70 2.17
N PHE A 71 25.01 4.90 2.56
CA PHE A 71 25.16 5.38 3.93
C PHE A 71 24.15 4.70 4.86
N SER A 72 24.56 4.39 6.09
CA SER A 72 23.61 3.97 7.13
C SER A 72 22.62 5.10 7.47
N ILE A 73 21.56 4.79 8.23
CA ILE A 73 20.55 5.79 8.60
C ILE A 73 21.18 6.97 9.35
N ASP A 74 22.07 6.69 10.31
CA ASP A 74 22.64 7.74 11.17
C ASP A 74 23.71 8.55 10.46
N GLU A 75 24.59 7.90 9.69
CA GLU A 75 25.60 8.57 8.88
C GLU A 75 24.95 9.39 7.77
N GLY A 76 23.97 8.81 7.07
CA GLY A 76 23.24 9.48 6.00
C GLY A 76 22.44 10.68 6.51
N ALA A 77 21.87 10.62 7.72
CA ALA A 77 21.13 11.74 8.29
C ALA A 77 22.06 12.91 8.66
N ALA A 78 23.21 12.61 9.25
CA ALA A 78 24.22 13.60 9.57
C ALA A 78 24.78 14.26 8.29
N GLU A 79 25.08 13.44 7.28
CA GLU A 79 25.62 13.91 6.01
C GLU A 79 24.59 14.71 5.20
N THR A 80 23.33 14.27 5.18
CA THR A 80 22.24 15.01 4.52
C THR A 80 22.10 16.41 5.14
N LEU A 81 22.13 16.52 6.46
CA LEU A 81 22.03 17.82 7.13
C LEU A 81 23.23 18.72 6.81
N ARG A 82 24.46 18.16 6.79
CA ARG A 82 25.68 18.90 6.39
C ARG A 82 25.55 19.46 4.97
N LEU A 83 25.16 18.61 4.02
CA LEU A 83 24.98 18.98 2.61
C LEU A 83 23.86 20.02 2.43
N MET A 84 22.79 19.93 3.23
CA MET A 84 21.73 20.94 3.23
C MET A 84 22.21 22.30 3.73
N TYR A 85 23.09 22.35 4.74
CA TYR A 85 23.71 23.60 5.19
C TYR A 85 24.69 24.19 4.16
N GLU A 86 25.39 23.33 3.41
CA GLU A 86 26.25 23.75 2.30
C GLU A 86 25.44 24.20 1.08
N GLY A 87 24.18 23.81 1.01
CA GLY A 87 23.28 24.19 -0.06
C GLY A 87 23.64 23.54 -1.38
N VAL A 88 24.00 22.25 -1.37
CA VAL A 88 24.25 21.49 -2.61
C VAL A 88 22.96 21.41 -3.46
N PRO A 89 23.04 21.45 -4.80
CA PRO A 89 21.85 21.55 -5.64
C PRO A 89 20.88 20.36 -5.49
N LEU A 90 21.43 19.16 -5.35
CA LEU A 90 20.68 17.91 -5.33
C LEU A 90 21.38 16.87 -4.44
N ILE A 91 20.62 16.16 -3.61
CA ILE A 91 21.09 15.03 -2.80
C ILE A 91 20.26 13.81 -3.19
N TYR A 92 20.92 12.75 -3.66
CA TYR A 92 20.29 11.48 -4.00
C TYR A 92 20.34 10.54 -2.79
N GLN A 93 19.20 9.89 -2.49
CA GLN A 93 19.04 8.95 -1.38
C GLN A 93 19.41 9.53 0.00
N GLY A 94 19.22 10.84 0.18
CA GLY A 94 19.47 11.52 1.45
C GLY A 94 18.49 11.07 2.55
N VAL A 95 18.95 11.07 3.80
CA VAL A 95 18.18 10.58 4.95
C VAL A 95 17.68 11.74 5.79
N LEU A 96 16.37 11.75 6.03
CA LEU A 96 15.69 12.66 6.93
C LEU A 96 15.38 11.91 8.22
N LYS A 97 15.86 12.42 9.36
CA LYS A 97 15.62 11.79 10.67
C LYS A 97 15.22 12.83 11.71
N ASP A 98 14.14 12.54 12.42
CA ASP A 98 13.69 13.33 13.58
C ASP A 98 13.01 12.40 14.60
N ALA A 99 13.57 12.30 15.80
CA ALA A 99 13.13 11.35 16.84
C ALA A 99 12.96 9.91 16.30
N ILE A 100 11.72 9.39 16.30
CA ILE A 100 11.38 8.03 15.83
C ILE A 100 11.12 7.97 14.31
N TYR A 101 11.10 9.10 13.63
CA TYR A 101 10.76 9.20 12.22
C TYR A 101 12.00 9.15 11.35
N VAL A 102 11.99 8.28 10.34
CA VAL A 102 13.08 8.14 9.38
C VAL A 102 12.51 8.06 7.96
N GLY A 103 12.92 8.98 7.11
CA GLY A 103 12.59 9.00 5.69
C GLY A 103 13.84 9.00 4.83
N ARG A 104 13.77 8.39 3.65
CA ARG A 104 14.82 8.46 2.63
C ARG A 104 14.12 8.71 1.29
N PRO A 105 13.79 9.98 0.96
CA PRO A 105 13.32 10.31 -0.38
C PRO A 105 14.38 9.97 -1.42
N ASP A 106 13.95 9.67 -2.65
CA ASP A 106 14.90 9.38 -3.73
C ASP A 106 15.76 10.61 -4.02
N LEU A 107 15.17 11.81 -4.00
CA LEU A 107 15.85 13.07 -4.24
C LEU A 107 15.45 14.14 -3.21
N LEU A 108 16.44 14.95 -2.82
CA LEU A 108 16.26 16.21 -2.11
C LEU A 108 16.78 17.34 -2.97
N MET A 109 15.87 18.13 -3.52
CA MET A 109 16.18 19.20 -4.47
C MET A 109 16.19 20.55 -3.76
N LYS A 110 17.26 21.33 -3.97
CA LYS A 110 17.35 22.71 -3.46
C LYS A 110 16.42 23.63 -4.23
N ARG A 111 15.70 24.50 -3.51
CA ARG A 111 14.73 25.46 -4.04
C ARG A 111 14.98 26.86 -3.48
N PHE A 112 14.77 27.87 -4.31
CA PHE A 112 14.95 29.29 -3.95
C PHE A 112 13.61 30.03 -3.80
N ASP A 113 12.50 29.30 -3.70
CA ASP A 113 11.15 29.87 -3.61
C ASP A 113 10.84 30.43 -2.21
N ARG A 114 11.51 29.91 -1.17
CA ARG A 114 11.32 30.33 0.22
C ARG A 114 12.60 30.17 1.05
N PRO A 115 12.84 31.05 2.04
CA PRO A 115 13.95 30.86 2.97
C PRO A 115 13.69 29.71 3.94
N SER A 116 14.75 29.21 4.54
CA SER A 116 14.71 28.20 5.60
C SER A 116 15.85 28.43 6.61
N ARG A 117 16.01 27.52 7.57
CA ARG A 117 17.15 27.46 8.49
C ARG A 117 18.51 27.40 7.76
N PHE A 118 18.52 26.96 6.49
CA PHE A 118 19.73 26.86 5.67
C PHE A 118 20.09 28.16 4.93
N GLY A 119 19.26 29.21 5.01
CA GLY A 119 19.47 30.50 4.35
C GLY A 119 18.32 30.88 3.41
N ASP A 120 18.64 31.53 2.28
CA ASP A 120 17.66 32.01 1.29
C ASP A 120 17.09 30.89 0.37
N TYR A 121 17.17 29.64 0.83
CA TYR A 121 16.71 28.47 0.10
C TYR A 121 16.15 27.43 1.07
N CYS A 122 15.40 26.47 0.53
CA CYS A 122 14.93 25.28 1.24
C CYS A 122 15.16 24.02 0.39
N TYR A 123 14.84 22.85 0.93
CA TYR A 123 14.81 21.60 0.18
C TYR A 123 13.39 21.07 0.05
N GLU A 124 13.14 20.38 -1.06
CA GLU A 124 11.93 19.59 -1.27
C GLU A 124 12.27 18.12 -1.54
N PRO A 125 11.44 17.18 -1.04
CA PRO A 125 11.60 15.77 -1.34
C PRO A 125 10.90 15.42 -2.65
N ILE A 126 11.50 14.55 -3.46
CA ILE A 126 10.92 14.04 -4.70
C ILE A 126 11.22 12.55 -4.77
N ASP A 127 10.19 11.72 -4.94
CA ASP A 127 10.36 10.30 -5.28
C ASP A 127 10.15 10.07 -6.78
N ILE A 128 10.89 9.11 -7.31
CA ILE A 128 10.81 8.62 -8.68
C ILE A 128 9.91 7.39 -8.68
N LYS A 129 8.84 7.41 -9.49
CA LYS A 129 7.80 6.38 -9.49
C LYS A 129 7.75 5.65 -10.82
N ALA A 130 7.61 4.32 -10.75
CA ALA A 130 7.41 3.46 -11.91
C ALA A 130 5.99 3.53 -12.54
N GLY A 131 5.23 4.59 -12.25
CA GLY A 131 3.94 4.85 -12.90
C GLY A 131 3.38 6.21 -12.50
N MET A 132 2.39 6.68 -13.26
CA MET A 132 1.68 7.96 -13.07
C MET A 132 1.20 8.14 -11.62
N GLY A 133 1.30 9.35 -11.08
CA GLY A 133 0.75 9.72 -9.77
C GLY A 133 -0.74 10.05 -9.82
N TRP A 134 -1.21 10.61 -10.93
CA TRP A 134 -2.62 10.87 -11.18
C TRP A 134 -3.34 9.64 -11.77
N GLU A 135 -4.47 9.26 -11.17
CA GLU A 135 -5.40 8.26 -11.71
C GLU A 135 -6.67 8.95 -12.24
N GLU A 136 -7.13 8.53 -13.41
CA GLU A 136 -8.42 8.91 -13.95
C GLU A 136 -9.46 7.81 -13.69
N ARG A 137 -10.58 8.18 -13.05
CA ARG A 137 -11.72 7.28 -12.83
C ARG A 137 -13.00 7.98 -13.27
N GLY A 138 -13.42 7.70 -14.50
CA GLY A 138 -14.52 8.42 -15.13
C GLY A 138 -14.18 9.91 -15.26
N ASN A 139 -15.03 10.78 -14.73
CA ASN A 139 -14.83 12.24 -14.77
C ASN A 139 -14.02 12.79 -13.58
N SER A 140 -13.40 11.93 -12.76
CA SER A 140 -12.60 12.33 -11.60
C SER A 140 -11.13 12.02 -11.83
N LYS A 141 -10.28 13.04 -11.68
CA LYS A 141 -8.81 12.91 -11.65
C LYS A 141 -8.37 13.03 -10.19
N ARG A 142 -7.67 12.03 -9.66
CA ARG A 142 -7.21 12.01 -8.26
C ARG A 142 -5.77 11.56 -8.16
N PHE A 143 -4.98 12.25 -7.33
CA PHE A 143 -3.62 11.82 -7.03
C PHE A 143 -3.64 10.60 -6.10
N LYS A 144 -2.69 9.68 -6.30
CA LYS A 144 -2.57 8.45 -5.51
C LYS A 144 -2.23 8.76 -4.04
N ASP A 145 -3.13 8.40 -3.13
CA ASP A 145 -2.95 8.64 -1.68
C ASP A 145 -1.63 8.09 -1.14
N HIS A 146 -1.21 6.91 -1.62
CA HIS A 146 0.02 6.27 -1.16
C HIS A 146 1.29 7.00 -1.62
N TYR A 147 1.26 7.72 -2.74
CA TYR A 147 2.35 8.61 -3.14
C TYR A 147 2.30 9.91 -2.33
N ALA A 148 1.11 10.50 -2.18
CA ALA A 148 0.94 11.70 -1.37
C ALA A 148 1.39 11.48 0.08
N PHE A 149 1.03 10.37 0.71
CA PHE A 149 1.38 10.07 2.11
C PHE A 149 2.89 9.91 2.31
N GLN A 150 3.60 9.30 1.36
CA GLN A 150 5.06 9.23 1.40
C GLN A 150 5.68 10.64 1.33
N MET A 151 5.21 11.46 0.39
CA MET A 151 5.69 12.84 0.25
C MET A 151 5.36 13.71 1.47
N LEU A 152 4.14 13.61 2.03
CA LEU A 152 3.77 14.32 3.26
C LEU A 152 4.63 13.89 4.44
N PHE A 153 5.01 12.60 4.52
CA PHE A 153 5.92 12.11 5.55
C PHE A 153 7.30 12.77 5.45
N TYR A 154 7.85 12.87 4.24
CA TYR A 154 9.12 13.57 4.02
C TYR A 154 9.02 15.08 4.23
N SER A 155 7.93 15.71 3.78
CA SER A 155 7.67 17.14 4.01
C SER A 155 7.55 17.46 5.50
N MET A 156 6.91 16.59 6.29
CA MET A 156 6.85 16.74 7.75
C MET A 156 8.25 16.69 8.39
N LEU A 157 9.08 15.74 7.97
CA LEU A 157 10.46 15.63 8.45
C LEU A 157 11.30 16.85 8.05
N LEU A 158 11.23 17.28 6.79
CA LEU A 158 11.92 18.46 6.29
C LEU A 158 11.48 19.72 7.01
N GLU A 159 10.18 19.91 7.23
CA GLU A 159 9.65 21.08 7.96
C GLU A 159 10.29 21.18 9.36
N ARG A 160 10.49 20.06 10.06
CA ARG A 160 11.17 20.05 11.37
C ARG A 160 12.66 20.37 11.28
N LEU A 161 13.34 19.90 10.23
CA LEU A 161 14.77 20.10 10.03
C LEU A 161 15.10 21.52 9.54
N GLN A 162 14.36 22.01 8.55
CA GLN A 162 14.63 23.28 7.88
C GLN A 162 13.77 24.44 8.41
N GLY A 163 12.70 24.16 9.17
CA GLY A 163 11.83 25.19 9.76
C GLY A 163 10.82 25.82 8.80
N THR A 164 10.68 25.30 7.57
CA THR A 164 9.78 25.82 6.55
C THR A 164 8.94 24.71 5.95
N ALA A 165 7.62 24.89 5.96
CA ALA A 165 6.65 23.96 5.39
C ALA A 165 6.60 24.03 3.86
N LEU A 166 6.29 22.90 3.22
CA LEU A 166 6.04 22.81 1.79
C LEU A 166 4.53 22.79 1.51
N GLU A 167 4.12 23.52 0.48
CA GLU A 167 2.70 23.64 0.07
C GLU A 167 2.35 22.69 -1.09
N THR A 168 3.36 22.34 -1.89
CA THR A 168 3.26 21.48 -3.07
C THR A 168 4.13 20.25 -2.84
N GLY A 169 3.59 19.07 -3.12
CA GLY A 169 4.36 17.83 -3.21
C GLY A 169 4.64 17.49 -4.67
N ARG A 170 5.80 16.87 -4.93
CA ARG A 170 6.24 16.49 -6.27
C ARG A 170 6.66 15.03 -6.31
N ILE A 171 6.37 14.37 -7.41
CA ILE A 171 7.00 13.11 -7.80
C ILE A 171 7.53 13.23 -9.23
N ILE A 172 8.38 12.30 -9.62
CA ILE A 172 8.70 12.04 -11.02
C ILE A 172 7.97 10.77 -11.44
N ASN A 173 7.21 10.82 -12.54
CA ASN A 173 6.49 9.65 -13.06
C ASN A 173 7.39 8.75 -13.93
N VAL A 174 6.81 7.71 -14.54
CA VAL A 174 7.57 6.71 -15.32
C VAL A 174 8.12 7.28 -16.63
N GLU A 175 7.52 8.36 -17.12
CA GLU A 175 7.96 9.14 -18.28
C GLU A 175 9.06 10.16 -17.94
N GLY A 176 9.42 10.30 -16.66
CA GLY A 176 10.42 11.27 -16.19
C GLY A 176 9.87 12.68 -16.00
N GLU A 177 8.55 12.85 -16.05
CA GLU A 177 7.87 14.14 -15.89
C GLU A 177 7.56 14.42 -14.42
N ILE A 178 7.61 15.70 -14.04
CA ILE A 178 7.22 16.13 -12.69
C ILE A 178 5.70 16.18 -12.61
N GLU A 179 5.14 15.45 -11.66
CA GLU A 179 3.74 15.59 -11.26
C GLU A 179 3.64 16.26 -9.89
N GLU A 180 2.75 17.25 -9.81
CA GLU A 180 2.53 18.02 -8.58
C GLU A 180 1.17 17.70 -7.96
N PHE A 181 1.07 17.85 -6.65
CA PHE A 181 -0.19 17.84 -5.92
C PHE A 181 -0.16 18.82 -4.74
N VAL A 182 -1.33 19.28 -4.29
CA VAL A 182 -1.45 20.22 -3.18
C VAL A 182 -1.39 19.46 -1.85
N VAL A 183 -0.43 19.81 -0.99
CA VAL A 183 -0.22 19.12 0.31
C VAL A 183 -1.44 19.23 1.22
N ALA A 184 -2.12 20.39 1.20
CA ALA A 184 -3.30 20.65 2.03
C ALA A 184 -4.44 19.65 1.79
N ASP A 185 -4.61 19.15 0.56
CA ASP A 185 -5.68 18.22 0.18
C ASP A 185 -5.57 16.86 0.90
N PHE A 186 -4.36 16.49 1.32
CA PHE A 186 -4.06 15.20 1.95
C PHE A 186 -3.73 15.30 3.44
N ARG A 187 -3.49 16.52 3.96
CA ARG A 187 -2.95 16.74 5.32
C ARG A 187 -3.77 16.08 6.41
N ALA A 188 -5.09 16.29 6.43
CA ALA A 188 -5.95 15.72 7.48
C ALA A 188 -5.98 14.18 7.44
N ALA A 189 -6.03 13.59 6.24
CA ALA A 189 -6.00 12.14 6.09
C ALA A 189 -4.64 11.54 6.46
N PHE A 190 -3.55 12.23 6.12
CA PHE A 190 -2.19 11.86 6.50
C PHE A 190 -1.99 11.91 8.02
N GLU A 191 -2.42 12.97 8.69
CA GLU A 191 -2.28 13.11 10.15
C GLU A 191 -3.04 12.00 10.89
N ALA A 192 -4.27 11.70 10.47
CA ALA A 192 -5.03 10.58 11.00
C ALA A 192 -4.33 9.24 10.75
N GLY A 193 -3.82 9.01 9.54
CA GLY A 193 -3.08 7.80 9.19
C GLY A 193 -1.76 7.65 9.96
N LEU A 194 -1.03 8.74 10.17
CA LEU A 194 0.21 8.75 10.93
C LEU A 194 -0.03 8.37 12.40
N GLU A 195 -1.12 8.84 12.99
CA GLU A 195 -1.49 8.48 14.36
C GLU A 195 -1.83 6.99 14.48
N GLU A 196 -2.61 6.45 13.54
CA GLU A 196 -2.92 5.02 13.52
C GLU A 196 -1.66 4.17 13.29
N VAL A 197 -0.76 4.61 12.41
CA VAL A 197 0.55 3.95 12.21
C VAL A 197 1.36 3.92 13.52
N LYS A 198 1.44 5.02 14.29
CA LYS A 198 2.13 5.00 15.59
C LYS A 198 1.52 3.96 16.53
N GLN A 199 0.20 3.87 16.58
CA GLN A 199 -0.50 2.93 17.47
C GLN A 199 -0.23 1.48 17.08
N LEU A 200 -0.22 1.18 15.77
CA LEU A 200 0.09 -0.14 15.23
C LEU A 200 1.56 -0.53 15.41
N VAL A 201 2.48 0.39 15.13
CA VAL A 201 3.94 0.16 15.29
C VAL A 201 4.29 -0.05 16.75
N SER A 202 3.73 0.75 17.66
CA SER A 202 3.96 0.61 19.11
C SER A 202 3.31 -0.62 19.74
N GLY A 203 2.42 -1.31 19.03
CA GLY A 203 1.65 -2.43 19.56
C GLY A 203 0.56 -2.01 20.56
N SER A 204 0.34 -0.71 20.76
CA SER A 204 -0.78 -0.22 21.60
C SER A 204 -2.14 -0.54 20.97
N GLN A 205 -2.18 -0.67 19.64
CA GLN A 205 -3.30 -1.20 18.90
C GLN A 205 -2.86 -2.39 18.04
N THR A 206 -3.76 -3.37 17.92
CA THR A 206 -3.62 -4.49 16.99
C THR A 206 -4.64 -4.36 15.86
N SER A 207 -4.47 -5.17 14.83
CA SER A 207 -5.46 -5.32 13.77
C SER A 207 -5.61 -6.79 13.39
N GLU A 208 -6.64 -7.09 12.62
CA GLU A 208 -6.85 -8.43 12.09
C GLU A 208 -6.53 -8.50 10.59
N PRO A 209 -6.15 -9.69 10.08
CA PRO A 209 -6.04 -9.93 8.65
C PRO A 209 -7.31 -9.58 7.88
N VAL A 210 -7.14 -8.98 6.71
CA VAL A 210 -8.18 -8.82 5.69
C VAL A 210 -7.59 -9.31 4.38
N LEU A 211 -7.98 -10.52 3.95
CA LEU A 211 -7.44 -11.08 2.70
C LEU A 211 -7.93 -10.29 1.49
N GLY A 212 -7.04 -10.12 0.52
CA GLY A 212 -7.29 -9.42 -0.73
C GLY A 212 -6.26 -9.80 -1.79
N SER A 213 -6.46 -9.33 -3.02
CA SER A 213 -5.63 -9.71 -4.18
C SER A 213 -4.14 -9.37 -4.02
N HIS A 214 -3.83 -8.28 -3.30
CA HIS A 214 -2.45 -7.86 -3.05
C HIS A 214 -1.72 -8.74 -2.02
N CYS A 215 -2.42 -9.63 -1.30
CA CYS A 215 -1.83 -10.45 -0.25
C CYS A 215 -0.80 -11.44 -0.78
N SER A 216 -0.93 -11.93 -2.02
CA SER A 216 0.03 -12.89 -2.63
C SER A 216 1.46 -12.34 -2.72
N LEU A 217 1.63 -11.01 -2.71
CA LEU A 217 2.93 -10.34 -2.72
C LEU A 217 3.43 -9.96 -1.32
N CYS A 218 2.68 -10.30 -0.27
CA CYS A 218 3.00 -9.97 1.11
C CYS A 218 3.70 -11.15 1.79
N GLY A 219 4.86 -10.92 2.41
CA GLY A 219 5.56 -11.95 3.20
C GLY A 219 4.73 -12.52 4.35
N TRP A 220 3.72 -11.80 4.84
CA TRP A 220 2.83 -12.26 5.91
C TRP A 220 1.63 -13.08 5.42
N HIS A 221 1.50 -13.32 4.11
CA HIS A 221 0.30 -13.92 3.54
C HIS A 221 -0.09 -15.25 4.19
N ASN A 222 0.86 -16.20 4.26
CA ASN A 222 0.61 -17.53 4.80
C ASN A 222 0.16 -17.48 6.26
N ARG A 223 0.76 -16.60 7.07
CA ARG A 223 0.34 -16.36 8.45
C ARG A 223 -1.11 -15.86 8.51
N CYS A 224 -1.41 -14.83 7.73
CA CYS A 224 -2.74 -14.22 7.66
C CYS A 224 -3.80 -15.21 7.18
N GLU A 225 -3.49 -16.02 6.17
CA GLU A 225 -4.38 -17.03 5.62
C GLU A 225 -4.68 -18.13 6.65
N ARG A 226 -3.66 -18.66 7.33
CA ARG A 226 -3.86 -19.62 8.44
C ARG A 226 -4.79 -19.06 9.51
N TRP A 227 -4.63 -17.79 9.88
CA TRP A 227 -5.49 -17.14 10.85
C TRP A 227 -6.93 -17.06 10.34
N VAL A 228 -7.15 -16.61 9.10
CA VAL A 228 -8.50 -16.50 8.50
C VAL A 228 -9.20 -17.84 8.44
N ASN A 229 -8.49 -18.88 7.99
CA ASN A 229 -9.03 -20.24 7.89
C ASN A 229 -9.38 -20.80 9.27
N LYS A 230 -8.49 -20.63 10.26
CA LYS A 230 -8.72 -21.10 11.63
C LYS A 230 -9.92 -20.43 12.29
N GLN A 231 -10.13 -19.14 12.04
CA GLN A 231 -11.24 -18.37 12.61
C GLN A 231 -12.54 -18.49 11.82
N SER A 232 -12.52 -19.15 10.65
CA SER A 232 -13.61 -19.05 9.67
C SER A 232 -13.99 -17.58 9.42
N ASP A 233 -12.98 -16.70 9.31
CA ASP A 233 -13.19 -15.26 9.30
C ASP A 233 -13.90 -14.80 8.01
N PRO A 234 -14.84 -13.83 8.08
CA PRO A 234 -15.57 -13.34 6.92
C PRO A 234 -14.71 -12.88 5.73
N SER A 235 -13.49 -12.40 5.99
CA SER A 235 -12.59 -11.99 4.90
C SER A 235 -12.06 -13.14 4.05
N GLY A 236 -12.26 -14.40 4.48
CA GLY A 236 -12.06 -15.57 3.63
C GLY A 236 -13.03 -15.67 2.46
N LEU A 237 -14.15 -14.93 2.49
CA LEU A 237 -15.08 -14.86 1.36
C LEU A 237 -14.68 -13.75 0.38
N PHE A 238 -14.65 -14.11 -0.90
CA PHE A 238 -14.44 -13.14 -1.97
C PHE A 238 -15.44 -11.99 -1.89
N TYR A 239 -14.92 -10.77 -2.09
CA TYR A 239 -15.64 -9.50 -2.09
C TYR A 239 -16.23 -9.07 -0.73
N VAL A 240 -15.81 -9.67 0.39
CA VAL A 240 -16.13 -9.16 1.74
C VAL A 240 -15.11 -8.08 2.15
N GLY A 241 -13.81 -8.40 2.15
CA GLY A 241 -12.75 -7.46 2.49
C GLY A 241 -12.99 -6.76 3.85
N LYS A 242 -12.76 -5.43 3.91
CA LYS A 242 -12.90 -4.63 5.14
C LYS A 242 -14.34 -4.55 5.68
N VAL A 243 -15.35 -4.90 4.88
CA VAL A 243 -16.75 -4.92 5.32
C VAL A 243 -16.95 -5.92 6.48
N LYS A 244 -16.04 -6.90 6.64
CA LYS A 244 -16.03 -7.83 7.77
C LYS A 244 -16.16 -7.16 9.14
N PHE A 245 -15.59 -5.96 9.34
CA PHE A 245 -15.61 -5.33 10.66
C PHE A 245 -17.05 -4.89 11.03
N GLN A 246 -17.77 -4.29 10.08
CA GLN A 246 -19.19 -3.96 10.26
C GLN A 246 -20.07 -5.22 10.38
N MET A 247 -19.72 -6.28 9.66
CA MET A 247 -20.40 -7.58 9.78
C MET A 247 -20.23 -8.16 11.19
N LYS A 248 -19.01 -8.13 11.76
CA LYS A 248 -18.72 -8.57 13.13
C LYS A 248 -19.50 -7.75 14.18
N GLU A 249 -19.58 -6.44 14.00
CA GLU A 249 -20.40 -5.55 14.85
C GLU A 249 -21.89 -5.92 14.79
N ALA A 250 -22.40 -6.28 13.61
CA ALA A 250 -23.78 -6.74 13.41
C ALA A 250 -24.01 -8.20 13.85
N GLY A 251 -22.98 -8.90 14.33
CA GLY A 251 -23.06 -10.28 14.85
C GLY A 251 -22.67 -11.38 13.85
N LEU A 252 -22.37 -11.04 12.59
CA LEU A 252 -21.88 -11.97 11.57
C LEU A 252 -20.36 -12.14 11.69
N ARG A 253 -19.94 -13.00 12.62
CA ARG A 253 -18.52 -13.12 13.01
C ARG A 253 -17.74 -14.15 12.21
N THR A 254 -18.42 -15.10 11.59
CA THR A 254 -17.84 -16.23 10.85
C THR A 254 -18.52 -16.40 9.48
N ILE A 255 -17.89 -17.20 8.61
CA ILE A 255 -18.48 -17.60 7.33
C ILE A 255 -19.80 -18.35 7.55
N SER A 256 -19.89 -19.17 8.61
CA SER A 256 -21.12 -19.87 9.00
C SER A 256 -22.25 -18.91 9.37
N ASP A 257 -21.96 -17.83 10.09
CA ASP A 257 -22.97 -16.81 10.40
C ASP A 257 -23.53 -16.17 9.12
N ILE A 258 -22.67 -15.89 8.14
CA ILE A 258 -23.05 -15.31 6.85
C ILE A 258 -23.90 -16.29 6.02
N ALA A 259 -23.55 -17.58 6.05
CA ALA A 259 -24.33 -18.61 5.36
C ALA A 259 -25.72 -18.78 5.97
N ALA A 260 -25.85 -18.60 7.29
CA ALA A 260 -27.10 -18.76 8.03
C ALA A 260 -27.97 -17.48 8.09
N MET A 261 -27.42 -16.31 7.73
CA MET A 261 -28.09 -15.03 7.97
C MET A 261 -29.49 -14.93 7.34
N ASP A 262 -30.43 -14.32 8.07
CA ASP A 262 -31.67 -13.80 7.48
C ASP A 262 -31.41 -12.41 6.90
N ILE A 263 -31.44 -12.30 5.58
CA ILE A 263 -31.06 -11.09 4.83
C ILE A 263 -31.92 -9.90 5.24
N LYS A 264 -33.20 -10.11 5.57
CA LYS A 264 -34.11 -9.02 5.94
C LYS A 264 -33.71 -8.33 7.25
N GLU A 265 -33.03 -9.04 8.15
CA GLU A 265 -32.52 -8.44 9.39
C GLU A 265 -31.40 -7.43 9.14
N TYR A 266 -30.61 -7.60 8.08
CA TYR A 266 -29.43 -6.78 7.79
C TYR A 266 -29.71 -5.65 6.78
N THR A 267 -30.95 -5.52 6.30
CA THR A 267 -31.39 -4.38 5.48
C THR A 267 -32.03 -3.26 6.32
N LEU A 268 -32.42 -3.54 7.56
CA LEU A 268 -33.10 -2.62 8.47
C LEU A 268 -32.35 -2.45 9.81
N PRO A 269 -32.49 -1.31 10.50
CA PRO A 269 -31.96 -1.15 11.87
C PRO A 269 -32.56 -2.21 12.82
N PRO A 270 -31.82 -2.65 13.85
CA PRO A 270 -30.50 -2.16 14.29
C PRO A 270 -29.31 -2.86 13.63
N ARG A 271 -29.51 -3.95 12.88
CA ARG A 271 -28.42 -4.76 12.28
C ARG A 271 -28.02 -4.34 10.86
N LYS A 272 -28.54 -3.20 10.38
CA LYS A 272 -28.24 -2.68 9.05
C LYS A 272 -26.74 -2.47 8.86
N ILE A 273 -26.18 -3.10 7.82
CA ILE A 273 -24.78 -2.92 7.44
C ILE A 273 -24.67 -1.83 6.37
N ARG A 274 -23.94 -0.76 6.66
CA ARG A 274 -23.86 0.41 5.79
C ARG A 274 -23.19 0.06 4.46
N GLY A 275 -23.82 0.43 3.35
CA GLY A 275 -23.29 0.20 2.00
C GLY A 275 -23.55 -1.22 1.45
N LEU A 276 -24.18 -2.11 2.22
CA LEU A 276 -24.66 -3.39 1.72
C LEU A 276 -26.16 -3.34 1.43
N GLY A 277 -26.53 -3.50 0.16
CA GLY A 277 -27.90 -3.74 -0.25
C GLY A 277 -28.26 -5.23 -0.20
N GLU A 278 -29.56 -5.51 -0.29
CA GLU A 278 -30.12 -6.87 -0.31
C GLU A 278 -29.44 -7.79 -1.33
N ALA A 279 -29.22 -7.32 -2.56
CA ALA A 279 -28.53 -8.09 -3.59
C ALA A 279 -27.08 -8.45 -3.22
N SER A 280 -26.36 -7.57 -2.52
CA SER A 280 -25.00 -7.85 -2.04
C SER A 280 -25.02 -8.89 -0.93
N LEU A 281 -25.97 -8.78 0.00
CA LEU A 281 -26.17 -9.76 1.08
C LEU A 281 -26.53 -11.14 0.52
N HIS A 282 -27.43 -11.23 -0.46
CA HIS A 282 -27.72 -12.48 -1.16
C HIS A 282 -26.46 -13.12 -1.76
N ARG A 283 -25.65 -12.33 -2.50
CA ARG A 283 -24.40 -12.84 -3.08
C ARG A 283 -23.42 -13.33 -2.02
N MET A 284 -23.28 -12.62 -0.90
CA MET A 284 -22.42 -13.02 0.21
C MET A 284 -22.92 -14.31 0.87
N LYS A 285 -24.22 -14.43 1.16
CA LYS A 285 -24.84 -15.64 1.70
C LYS A 285 -24.60 -16.84 0.80
N THR A 286 -24.87 -16.70 -0.50
CA THR A 286 -24.66 -17.79 -1.46
C THR A 286 -23.18 -18.20 -1.55
N ARG A 287 -22.25 -17.26 -1.54
CA ARG A 287 -20.81 -17.57 -1.53
C ARG A 287 -20.39 -18.31 -0.26
N ALA A 288 -20.92 -17.88 0.89
CA ALA A 288 -20.67 -18.54 2.17
C ALA A 288 -21.18 -19.99 2.16
N GLN A 289 -22.39 -20.22 1.65
CA GLN A 289 -22.97 -21.55 1.49
C GLN A 289 -22.10 -22.43 0.57
N VAL A 290 -21.74 -21.94 -0.62
CA VAL A 290 -20.87 -22.66 -1.57
C VAL A 290 -19.51 -23.01 -0.96
N MET A 291 -18.91 -22.09 -0.20
CA MET A 291 -17.63 -22.31 0.45
C MET A 291 -17.71 -23.40 1.53
N LEU A 292 -18.80 -23.44 2.30
CA LEU A 292 -19.02 -24.45 3.34
C LEU A 292 -19.41 -25.82 2.75
N ASP A 293 -20.20 -25.82 1.68
CA ASP A 293 -20.60 -27.05 0.98
C ASP A 293 -19.42 -27.71 0.26
N GLY A 294 -18.39 -26.93 -0.09
CA GLY A 294 -17.18 -27.42 -0.77
C GLY A 294 -17.42 -27.86 -2.21
N ALA A 295 -18.57 -27.51 -2.80
CA ALA A 295 -18.98 -27.88 -4.14
C ALA A 295 -19.48 -26.66 -4.94
N PRO A 296 -19.24 -26.60 -6.26
CA PRO A 296 -19.70 -25.50 -7.09
C PRO A 296 -21.23 -25.47 -7.17
N LEU A 297 -21.82 -24.27 -7.03
CA LEU A 297 -23.24 -24.07 -7.31
C LEU A 297 -23.48 -23.93 -8.81
N ILE A 298 -24.06 -24.96 -9.41
CA ILE A 298 -24.51 -24.92 -10.80
C ILE A 298 -25.78 -24.09 -10.90
N ARG A 299 -25.71 -22.97 -11.63
CA ARG A 299 -26.88 -22.12 -11.88
C ARG A 299 -27.80 -22.80 -12.88
N THR A 300 -29.10 -22.77 -12.59
CA THR A 300 -30.14 -23.22 -13.53
C THR A 300 -30.11 -22.37 -14.81
N GLY A 301 -30.40 -22.97 -15.96
CA GLY A 301 -30.47 -22.26 -17.25
C GLY A 301 -29.31 -22.54 -18.21
N TYR A 302 -28.33 -23.34 -17.78
CA TYR A 302 -27.26 -23.86 -18.65
C TYR A 302 -27.40 -25.36 -18.74
N THR A 303 -27.49 -25.89 -19.96
CA THR A 303 -27.32 -27.31 -20.23
C THR A 303 -26.02 -27.45 -21.00
N LEU A 304 -25.01 -28.04 -20.36
CA LEU A 304 -23.78 -28.36 -21.08
C LEU A 304 -24.10 -29.50 -22.07
N PRO A 305 -23.69 -29.40 -23.34
CA PRO A 305 -23.85 -30.50 -24.27
C PRO A 305 -22.99 -31.67 -23.78
N SER A 306 -23.59 -32.85 -23.67
CA SER A 306 -22.85 -34.08 -23.40
C SER A 306 -22.75 -34.91 -24.68
N GLY A 307 -21.54 -35.38 -24.98
CA GLY A 307 -21.25 -36.08 -26.23
C GLY A 307 -20.21 -37.18 -26.03
N LYS A 308 -20.06 -38.07 -27.01
CA LYS A 308 -18.99 -39.10 -27.00
C LYS A 308 -17.57 -38.50 -26.97
N ARG A 309 -17.44 -37.24 -27.39
CA ARG A 309 -16.23 -36.42 -27.30
C ARG A 309 -16.65 -35.04 -26.87
N GLU A 310 -16.04 -34.56 -25.81
CA GLU A 310 -16.18 -33.21 -25.29
C GLU A 310 -14.84 -32.53 -25.53
N ILE A 311 -14.87 -31.30 -26.05
CA ILE A 311 -13.69 -30.53 -26.42
C ILE A 311 -13.79 -29.23 -25.64
N TYR A 312 -12.86 -28.99 -24.73
CA TYR A 312 -12.82 -27.77 -23.93
C TYR A 312 -11.70 -26.88 -24.45
N PHE A 313 -12.05 -25.69 -24.91
CA PHE A 313 -11.07 -24.71 -25.38
C PHE A 313 -10.61 -23.84 -24.22
N ASP A 314 -9.30 -23.75 -24.03
CA ASP A 314 -8.65 -23.02 -22.95
C ASP A 314 -7.71 -21.95 -23.51
N ILE A 315 -7.62 -20.81 -22.82
CA ILE A 315 -6.86 -19.64 -23.29
C ILE A 315 -6.09 -19.03 -22.13
N GLU A 316 -4.79 -18.83 -22.29
CA GLU A 316 -3.93 -18.12 -21.33
C GLU A 316 -3.44 -16.80 -21.90
N ASP A 317 -3.46 -15.76 -21.06
CA ASP A 317 -3.00 -14.41 -21.38
C ASP A 317 -1.97 -13.85 -20.37
N ASP A 318 -1.09 -12.99 -20.89
CA ASP A 318 -0.21 -12.12 -20.12
C ASP A 318 -0.78 -10.69 -20.22
N PRO A 319 -1.59 -10.26 -19.23
CA PRO A 319 -2.23 -8.96 -19.26
C PRO A 319 -1.23 -7.81 -19.09
N THR A 320 0.02 -8.08 -18.66
CA THR A 320 1.05 -7.03 -18.51
C THR A 320 1.69 -6.64 -19.84
N ARG A 321 1.64 -7.55 -20.82
CA ARG A 321 2.14 -7.34 -22.19
C ARG A 321 1.04 -7.23 -23.23
N ASN A 322 -0.23 -7.31 -22.79
CA ASN A 322 -1.39 -7.40 -23.66
C ASN A 322 -1.24 -8.53 -24.71
N LEU A 323 -0.79 -9.71 -24.25
CA LEU A 323 -0.41 -10.84 -25.10
C LEU A 323 -1.18 -12.09 -24.70
N THR A 324 -1.97 -12.67 -25.61
CA THR A 324 -2.52 -14.02 -25.44
C THR A 324 -1.55 -15.03 -26.05
N TYR A 325 -1.06 -15.99 -25.27
CA TYR A 325 0.10 -16.79 -25.67
C TYR A 325 -0.10 -18.31 -25.64
N LEU A 326 -1.22 -18.81 -25.10
CA LEU A 326 -1.56 -20.23 -25.13
C LEU A 326 -3.01 -20.44 -25.53
N PHE A 327 -3.23 -21.27 -26.55
CA PHE A 327 -4.55 -21.72 -27.00
C PHE A 327 -4.57 -23.24 -26.93
N GLY A 328 -5.29 -23.77 -25.95
CA GLY A 328 -5.34 -25.19 -25.61
C GLY A 328 -6.69 -25.81 -25.96
N VAL A 329 -6.66 -27.11 -26.19
CA VAL A 329 -7.86 -27.95 -26.27
C VAL A 329 -7.65 -29.14 -25.34
N LEU A 330 -8.58 -29.33 -24.41
CA LEU A 330 -8.64 -30.46 -23.46
C LEU A 330 -9.70 -31.47 -23.90
#